data_AF-K1RJB0-F1
#
_entry.id   AF-K1RJB0-F1
#
_cell.length_a   1.000
_cell.length_b   1.000
_cell.length_c   1.000
_cell.angle_alpha   90.00
_cell.angle_beta   90.00
_cell.angle_gamma   90.00
#
_symmetry.space_group_name_H-M   'P 1'
#
loop_
_entity.id
_entity.type
_entity.pdbx_description
1 polymer ?
#
loop_
_entity_poly.entity_id
_entity_poly.type
_entity_poly.pdbx_seq_one_letter_code
_entity_poly.pdbx_strand_id
1 'polypeptide(L)'
;MFLSIKALICIIILMEENMKKFYLVLFTIVLFLSGCSTNTNTPTSKIEEFMSKYQRMDSEVLSQLDSIVSNNKDLTDDQKKDYKNLIERQYQNISYKIKDENTSGENATVTVEVETFDYRSALNKSEEYYENNKKKFQKDDGKIDQEKYWDYKISEMKKTEDKIKNEIIFTLHKENDKWILDDISDSDRQKLHGLYGG
;
A
#
# COMPACT_ATOMS: atom_id res chain seq x y z
N MET A 1 -27.06 22.95 21.86
CA MET A 1 -25.85 23.78 21.67
C MET A 1 -25.27 23.41 20.33
N PHE A 2 -25.64 24.14 19.27
CA PHE A 2 -25.27 23.80 17.90
C PHE A 2 -23.76 24.04 17.74
N LEU A 3 -22.99 22.97 17.56
CA LEU A 3 -21.63 23.13 17.04
C LEU A 3 -21.76 23.86 15.69
N SER A 4 -21.13 25.03 15.63
CA SER A 4 -21.09 25.87 14.42
C SER A 4 -20.69 25.02 13.22
N ILE A 5 -21.36 25.20 12.08
CA ILE A 5 -21.03 24.55 10.82
C ILE A 5 -19.52 24.71 10.48
N LYS A 6 -18.89 25.81 10.91
CA LYS A 6 -17.44 26.01 10.81
C LYS A 6 -16.63 25.00 11.63
N ALA A 7 -17.08 24.62 12.82
CA ALA A 7 -16.41 23.62 13.66
C ALA A 7 -16.53 22.22 13.06
N LEU A 8 -17.67 21.88 12.45
CA LEU A 8 -17.87 20.59 11.78
C LEU A 8 -16.99 20.46 10.53
N ILE A 9 -16.91 21.52 9.71
CA ILE A 9 -16.02 21.60 8.55
C ILE A 9 -14.55 21.53 8.98
N CYS A 10 -14.17 22.22 10.07
CA CYS A 10 -12.80 22.18 10.58
C CYS A 10 -12.41 20.77 11.08
N ILE A 11 -13.32 20.02 11.72
CA ILE A 11 -13.08 18.64 12.15
C ILE A 11 -12.92 17.70 10.93
N ILE A 12 -13.74 17.86 9.90
CA ILE A 12 -13.63 17.07 8.65
C ILE A 12 -12.30 17.36 7.95
N ILE A 13 -11.91 18.63 7.83
CA ILE A 13 -10.62 19.06 7.26
C ILE A 13 -9.44 18.51 8.09
N LEU A 14 -9.51 18.55 9.42
CA LEU A 14 -8.46 18.00 10.31
C LEU A 14 -8.37 16.46 10.23
N MET A 15 -9.48 15.76 9.97
CA MET A 15 -9.49 14.32 9.73
C MET A 15 -8.91 13.96 8.36
N GLU A 16 -9.21 14.73 7.31
CA GLU A 16 -8.57 14.62 5.99
C GLU A 16 -7.06 14.94 6.03
N GLU A 17 -6.66 15.97 6.78
CA GLU A 17 -5.24 16.34 6.94
C GLU A 17 -4.44 15.28 7.71
N ASN A 18 -5.04 14.59 8.68
CA ASN A 18 -4.36 13.51 9.39
C ASN A 18 -4.24 12.24 8.54
N MET A 19 -5.20 11.96 7.65
CA MET A 19 -5.07 10.90 6.65
C MET A 19 -3.97 11.22 5.62
N LYS A 20 -3.81 12.50 5.23
CA LYS A 20 -2.71 12.96 4.37
C LYS A 20 -1.32 12.81 5.01
N LYS A 21 -1.22 12.81 6.35
CA LYS A 21 0.04 12.55 7.07
C LYS A 21 0.45 11.08 7.06
N PHE A 22 -0.52 10.16 6.96
CA PHE A 22 -0.25 8.72 6.80
C PHE A 22 0.38 8.40 5.44
N TYR A 23 0.07 9.19 4.41
CA TYR A 23 0.71 9.11 3.09
C TYR A 23 2.12 9.72 3.03
N LEU A 24 2.55 10.49 4.05
CA LEU A 24 3.75 11.34 3.96
C LEU A 24 5.04 10.66 4.47
N VAL A 25 4.98 9.49 5.09
CA VAL A 25 6.17 8.80 5.60
C VAL A 25 6.60 7.71 4.63
N LEU A 26 6.96 8.12 3.42
CA LEU A 26 7.71 7.26 2.52
C LEU A 26 9.17 7.72 2.50
N PHE A 27 9.95 7.16 3.42
CA PHE A 27 11.39 7.35 3.42
C PHE A 27 11.97 6.69 2.16
N THR A 28 12.78 7.43 1.42
CA THR A 28 13.53 7.00 0.24
C THR A 28 14.45 5.85 0.63
N ILE A 29 14.03 4.60 0.41
CA ILE A 29 14.84 3.42 0.68
C ILE A 29 15.30 2.89 -0.67
N VAL A 30 16.51 3.31 -1.04
CA VAL A 30 17.30 2.79 -2.16
C VAL A 30 17.43 1.27 -1.98
N LEU A 31 16.67 0.51 -2.77
CA LEU A 31 16.80 -0.94 -2.84
C LEU A 31 18.11 -1.25 -3.60
N PHE A 32 19.22 -1.38 -2.87
CA PHE A 32 20.45 -1.92 -3.45
C PHE A 32 20.23 -3.39 -3.83
N LEU A 33 19.97 -3.62 -5.11
CA LEU A 33 19.80 -4.95 -5.69
C LEU A 33 21.16 -5.65 -5.85
N SER A 34 21.49 -6.53 -4.92
CA SER A 34 22.49 -7.57 -5.18
C SER A 34 22.05 -8.90 -4.57
N GLY A 35 21.41 -9.77 -5.37
CA GLY A 35 21.03 -11.10 -4.92
C GLY A 35 20.58 -12.08 -6.01
N CYS A 36 21.41 -13.10 -6.24
CA CYS A 36 21.15 -14.41 -6.86
C CYS A 36 20.75 -14.51 -8.35
N SER A 37 21.73 -14.89 -9.16
CA SER A 37 21.68 -15.09 -10.61
C SER A 37 20.87 -16.33 -11.04
N THR A 38 19.69 -16.13 -11.60
CA THR A 38 19.27 -16.90 -12.77
C THR A 38 19.94 -16.29 -14.00
N ASN A 39 20.39 -17.11 -14.96
CA ASN A 39 21.25 -16.68 -16.07
C ASN A 39 20.56 -15.79 -17.14
N THR A 40 19.47 -15.10 -16.77
CA THR A 40 18.67 -14.24 -17.65
C THR A 40 18.70 -12.81 -17.12
N ASN A 41 19.40 -11.93 -17.83
CA ASN A 41 19.52 -10.50 -17.54
C ASN A 41 18.68 -9.71 -18.56
N THR A 42 17.36 -9.76 -18.44
CA THR A 42 16.41 -9.00 -19.26
C THR A 42 15.59 -8.07 -18.36
N PRO A 43 14.97 -7.01 -18.91
CA PRO A 43 14.08 -6.17 -18.12
C PRO A 43 12.94 -6.97 -17.47
N THR A 44 12.28 -7.85 -18.24
CA THR A 44 11.25 -8.75 -17.71
C THR A 44 11.77 -9.60 -16.55
N SER A 45 12.95 -10.23 -16.65
CA SER A 45 13.44 -11.09 -15.57
C SER A 45 13.70 -10.31 -14.28
N LYS A 46 14.10 -9.03 -14.38
CA LYS A 46 14.25 -8.14 -13.22
C LYS A 46 12.92 -7.80 -12.55
N ILE A 47 11.86 -7.62 -13.34
CA ILE A 47 10.52 -7.42 -12.80
C ILE A 47 9.96 -8.70 -12.18
N GLU A 48 10.17 -9.86 -12.80
CA GLU A 48 9.79 -11.14 -12.20
C GLU A 48 10.52 -11.39 -10.88
N GLU A 49 11.83 -11.10 -10.81
CA GLU A 49 12.63 -11.16 -9.58
C GLU A 49 12.03 -10.24 -8.49
N PHE A 50 11.78 -8.97 -8.83
CA PHE A 50 11.16 -7.99 -7.93
C PHE A 50 9.79 -8.45 -7.42
N MET A 51 8.87 -8.85 -8.30
CA MET A 51 7.54 -9.31 -7.92
C MET A 51 7.59 -10.61 -7.09
N SER A 52 8.54 -11.50 -7.38
CA SER A 52 8.71 -12.74 -6.62
C SER A 52 9.10 -12.50 -5.17
N LYS A 53 9.83 -11.42 -4.86
CA LYS A 53 10.18 -11.06 -3.47
C LYS A 53 8.94 -10.85 -2.62
N TYR A 54 7.90 -10.19 -3.15
CA TYR A 54 6.63 -10.02 -2.45
C TYR A 54 5.92 -11.37 -2.25
N GLN A 55 5.73 -12.15 -3.31
CA GLN A 55 5.03 -13.44 -3.26
C GLN A 55 5.70 -14.45 -2.31
N ARG A 56 7.04 -14.41 -2.23
CA ARG A 56 7.84 -15.28 -1.37
C ARG A 56 8.06 -14.73 0.03
N MET A 57 7.52 -13.54 0.33
CA MET A 57 7.70 -12.84 1.60
C MET A 57 9.19 -12.70 1.95
N ASP A 58 9.97 -12.21 1.00
CA ASP A 58 11.40 -11.99 1.16
C ASP A 58 11.70 -11.17 2.43
N SER A 59 12.77 -11.52 3.14
CA SER A 59 13.10 -10.89 4.42
C SER A 59 13.33 -9.38 4.32
N GLU A 60 13.82 -8.88 3.19
CA GLU A 60 13.99 -7.43 2.97
C GLU A 60 12.62 -6.74 2.90
N VAL A 61 11.68 -7.32 2.15
CA VAL A 61 10.30 -6.82 2.03
C VAL A 61 9.60 -6.85 3.38
N LEU A 62 9.72 -7.95 4.14
CA LEU A 62 9.13 -8.07 5.47
C LEU A 62 9.75 -7.11 6.49
N SER A 63 11.07 -6.89 6.44
CA SER A 63 11.75 -5.95 7.34
C SER A 63 11.33 -4.51 7.07
N GLN A 64 11.15 -4.13 5.81
CA GLN A 64 10.63 -2.81 5.46
C GLN A 64 9.19 -2.61 5.94
N LEU A 65 8.32 -3.61 5.72
CA LEU A 65 6.96 -3.60 6.23
C LEU A 65 6.95 -3.45 7.76
N ASP A 66 7.76 -4.24 8.45
CA ASP A 66 7.87 -4.22 9.91
C ASP A 66 8.33 -2.85 10.44
N SER A 67 9.31 -2.23 9.78
CA SER A 67 9.80 -0.90 10.13
C SER A 67 8.72 0.17 9.97
N ILE A 68 8.00 0.16 8.84
CA ILE A 68 6.93 1.13 8.57
C ILE A 68 5.79 0.98 9.60
N VAL A 69 5.35 -0.25 9.85
CA VAL A 69 4.23 -0.53 10.77
C VAL A 69 4.61 -0.24 12.22
N SER A 70 5.80 -0.63 12.65
CA SER A 70 6.28 -0.41 14.03
C SER A 70 6.38 1.08 14.38
N ASN A 71 6.80 1.90 13.41
CA ASN A 71 6.92 3.36 13.56
C ASN A 71 5.58 4.11 13.53
N ASN A 72 4.47 3.43 13.26
CA ASN A 72 3.16 4.07 13.26
C ASN A 72 2.73 4.43 14.70
N LYS A 73 2.31 5.68 14.92
CA LYS A 73 1.87 6.17 16.25
C LYS A 73 0.35 6.23 16.41
N ASP A 74 -0.39 6.00 15.34
CA ASP A 74 -1.84 6.08 15.29
C ASP A 74 -2.50 4.72 15.57
N LEU A 75 -1.74 3.63 15.45
CA LEU A 75 -2.19 2.25 15.70
C LEU A 75 -1.66 1.73 17.04
N THR A 76 -2.48 0.95 17.73
CA THR A 76 -2.06 0.12 18.87
C THR A 76 -1.15 -1.03 18.40
N ASP A 77 -0.46 -1.69 19.32
CA ASP A 77 0.43 -2.81 18.97
C ASP A 77 -0.35 -4.00 18.36
N ASP A 78 -1.56 -4.27 18.84
CA ASP A 78 -2.44 -5.29 18.27
C ASP A 78 -2.92 -4.90 16.85
N GLN A 79 -3.27 -3.63 16.64
CA GLN A 79 -3.66 -3.12 15.32
C GLN A 79 -2.50 -3.15 14.32
N LYS A 80 -1.28 -2.85 14.77
CA LYS A 80 -0.05 -2.99 13.97
C LYS A 80 0.14 -4.43 13.50
N LYS A 81 0.05 -5.39 14.43
CA LYS A 81 0.14 -6.82 14.11
C LYS A 81 -0.92 -7.24 13.09
N ASP A 82 -2.15 -6.79 13.30
CA ASP A 82 -3.26 -7.11 12.42
C ASP A 82 -3.14 -6.49 11.03
N TYR A 83 -2.69 -5.24 10.95
CA TYR A 83 -2.41 -4.55 9.70
C TYR A 83 -1.24 -5.19 8.96
N LYS A 84 -0.17 -5.60 9.67
CA LYS A 84 0.94 -6.36 9.08
C LYS A 84 0.46 -7.66 8.45
N ASN A 85 -0.33 -8.46 9.17
CA ASN A 85 -0.90 -9.70 8.63
C ASN A 85 -1.77 -9.47 7.39
N LEU A 86 -2.49 -8.35 7.32
CA LEU A 86 -3.30 -7.97 6.15
C LEU A 86 -2.41 -7.71 4.91
N ILE A 87 -1.31 -6.99 5.08
CA ILE A 87 -0.37 -6.69 3.99
C ILE A 87 0.41 -7.95 3.58
N GLU A 88 0.80 -8.81 4.52
CA GLU A 88 1.41 -10.11 4.20
C GLU A 88 0.45 -11.00 3.40
N ARG A 89 -0.83 -11.06 3.77
CA ARG A 89 -1.87 -11.74 2.98
C ARG A 89 -1.94 -11.17 1.56
N GLN A 90 -1.85 -9.84 1.40
CA GLN A 90 -1.82 -9.21 0.08
C GLN A 90 -0.61 -9.66 -0.75
N TYR A 91 0.57 -9.71 -0.15
CA TYR A 91 1.79 -10.15 -0.83
C TYR A 91 1.73 -11.61 -1.29
N GLN A 92 1.17 -12.50 -0.48
CA GLN A 92 1.01 -13.90 -0.86
C GLN A 92 -0.01 -14.13 -1.97
N ASN A 93 -0.98 -13.21 -2.13
CA ASN A 93 -2.10 -13.36 -3.05
C ASN A 93 -2.05 -12.41 -4.25
N ILE A 94 -1.01 -11.56 -4.34
CA ILE A 94 -0.80 -10.72 -5.52
C ILE A 94 -0.53 -11.62 -6.72
N SER A 95 -1.28 -11.40 -7.79
CA SER A 95 -0.98 -12.00 -9.10
C SER A 95 -0.61 -10.91 -10.07
N TYR A 96 0.21 -11.24 -11.06
CA TYR A 96 0.65 -10.28 -12.05
C TYR A 96 0.78 -10.93 -13.42
N LYS A 97 0.67 -10.09 -14.45
CA LYS A 97 0.87 -10.47 -15.85
C LYS A 97 1.69 -9.40 -16.54
N ILE A 98 2.87 -9.78 -17.04
CA ILE A 98 3.64 -8.95 -17.97
C ILE A 98 2.81 -8.77 -19.25
N LYS A 99 2.56 -7.52 -19.64
CA LYS A 99 1.78 -7.17 -20.82
C LYS A 99 2.68 -6.83 -21.99
N ASP A 100 3.72 -6.06 -21.73
CA ASP A 100 4.61 -5.53 -22.75
C ASP A 100 5.98 -5.21 -22.17
N GLU A 101 7.01 -5.28 -23.01
CA GLU A 101 8.38 -4.85 -22.73
C GLU A 101 8.90 -4.03 -23.92
N ASN A 102 9.35 -2.82 -23.65
CA ASN A 102 10.01 -1.98 -24.66
C ASN A 102 11.42 -1.64 -24.20
N THR A 103 12.40 -1.88 -25.05
CA THR A 103 13.80 -1.50 -24.81
C THR A 103 14.23 -0.43 -25.80
N SER A 104 14.81 0.66 -25.31
CA SER A 104 15.35 1.77 -26.09
C SER A 104 16.75 2.12 -25.61
N GLY A 105 17.77 1.48 -26.20
CA GLY A 105 19.17 1.65 -25.84
C GLY A 105 19.47 1.11 -24.45
N GLU A 106 19.87 2.01 -23.53
CA GLU A 106 20.17 1.68 -22.14
C GLU A 106 18.98 1.84 -21.19
N ASN A 107 17.78 2.07 -21.72
CA ASN A 107 16.54 2.16 -20.95
C ASN A 107 15.53 1.12 -21.39
N ALA A 108 14.69 0.66 -20.47
CA ALA A 108 13.57 -0.22 -20.76
C ALA A 108 12.33 0.16 -19.95
N THR A 109 11.16 -0.17 -20.50
CA THR A 109 9.89 -0.11 -19.79
C THR A 109 9.21 -1.48 -19.84
N VAL A 110 8.66 -1.91 -18.71
CA VAL A 110 7.90 -3.15 -18.59
C VAL A 110 6.53 -2.81 -18.02
N THR A 111 5.49 -3.09 -18.80
CA THR A 111 4.09 -2.86 -18.38
C THR A 111 3.55 -4.12 -17.76
N VAL A 112 3.05 -4.01 -16.52
CA VAL A 112 2.54 -5.15 -15.74
C VAL A 112 1.13 -4.84 -15.25
N GLU A 113 0.19 -5.74 -15.53
CA GLU A 113 -1.10 -5.76 -14.86
C GLU A 113 -0.94 -6.52 -13.54
N VAL A 114 -1.20 -5.85 -12.43
CA VAL A 114 -1.22 -6.46 -11.10
C VAL A 114 -2.67 -6.60 -10.63
N GLU A 115 -2.98 -7.71 -9.98
CA GLU A 115 -4.27 -7.95 -9.34
C GLU A 115 -4.05 -8.11 -7.84
N THR A 116 -4.68 -7.22 -7.06
CA THR A 116 -4.58 -7.15 -5.59
C THR A 116 -5.96 -7.22 -4.96
N PHE A 117 -6.04 -7.50 -3.65
CA PHE A 117 -7.28 -7.23 -2.92
C PHE A 117 -7.56 -5.73 -2.95
N ASP A 118 -8.84 -5.36 -2.98
CA ASP A 118 -9.27 -3.97 -3.02
C ASP A 118 -9.50 -3.43 -1.60
N TYR A 119 -8.39 -3.17 -0.91
CA TYR A 119 -8.41 -2.61 0.44
C TYR A 119 -8.87 -1.15 0.44
N ARG A 120 -8.58 -0.38 -0.61
CA ARG A 120 -9.03 1.00 -0.75
C ARG A 120 -10.56 1.11 -0.80
N SER A 121 -11.23 0.25 -1.56
CA SER A 121 -12.70 0.19 -1.53
C SER A 121 -13.25 -0.22 -0.17
N ALA A 122 -12.60 -1.16 0.54
CA ALA A 122 -13.00 -1.52 1.91
C ALA A 122 -12.86 -0.34 2.88
N LEU A 123 -11.80 0.46 2.74
CA LEU A 123 -11.60 1.69 3.50
C LEU A 123 -12.66 2.76 3.16
N ASN A 124 -12.95 2.99 1.88
CA ASN A 124 -14.00 3.91 1.43
C ASN A 124 -15.37 3.55 2.03
N LYS A 125 -15.76 2.27 1.97
CA LYS A 125 -16.98 1.75 2.58
C LYS A 125 -16.99 1.96 4.10
N SER A 126 -15.83 1.81 4.75
CA SER A 126 -15.69 2.03 6.19
C SER A 126 -15.86 3.50 6.57
N GLU A 127 -15.34 4.42 5.75
CA GLU A 127 -15.49 5.87 5.90
C GLU A 127 -16.95 6.29 5.72
N GLU A 128 -17.63 5.78 4.68
CA GLU A 128 -19.05 6.02 4.46
C GLU A 128 -19.90 5.49 5.63
N TYR A 129 -19.60 4.28 6.11
CA TYR A 129 -20.29 3.72 7.25
C TYR A 129 -20.07 4.55 8.52
N TYR A 130 -18.84 5.03 8.76
CA TYR A 130 -18.53 5.94 9.87
C TYR A 130 -19.36 7.22 9.80
N GLU A 131 -19.42 7.88 8.63
CA GLU A 131 -20.16 9.12 8.45
C GLU A 131 -21.66 8.95 8.78
N ASN A 132 -22.24 7.81 8.41
CA ASN A 132 -23.63 7.46 8.69
C ASN A 132 -23.87 6.91 10.11
N ASN A 133 -22.80 6.55 10.85
CA ASN A 133 -22.89 5.89 12.15
C ASN A 133 -21.97 6.51 13.22
N LYS A 134 -21.65 7.81 13.15
CA LYS A 134 -20.64 8.47 13.99
C LYS A 134 -20.73 8.13 15.49
N LYS A 135 -21.95 8.08 16.04
CA LYS A 135 -22.19 7.75 17.46
C LYS A 135 -21.59 6.40 17.88
N LYS A 136 -21.51 5.41 16.97
CA LYS A 136 -20.91 4.10 17.27
C LYS A 136 -19.40 4.20 17.49
N PHE A 137 -18.77 5.24 16.97
CA PHE A 137 -17.32 5.45 16.99
C PHE A 137 -16.96 6.68 17.82
N GLN A 138 -17.81 7.09 18.75
CA GLN A 138 -17.54 8.21 19.65
C GLN A 138 -17.37 7.71 21.08
N LYS A 139 -16.47 8.39 21.82
CA LYS A 139 -16.36 8.29 23.27
C LYS A 139 -17.49 9.10 23.92
N ASP A 140 -17.63 8.96 25.24
CA ASP A 140 -18.65 9.68 26.02
C ASP A 140 -18.52 11.22 25.90
N ASP A 141 -17.32 11.72 25.64
CA ASP A 141 -17.05 13.16 25.42
C ASP A 141 -17.38 13.64 24.00
N GLY A 142 -17.93 12.77 23.15
CA GLY A 142 -18.33 13.04 21.77
C GLY A 142 -17.19 13.07 20.76
N LYS A 143 -15.93 12.88 21.18
CA LYS A 143 -14.79 12.74 20.25
C LYS A 143 -14.78 11.35 19.65
N ILE A 144 -14.15 11.23 18.48
CA ILE A 144 -13.95 9.94 17.84
C ILE A 144 -13.07 9.02 18.70
N ASP A 145 -13.51 7.79 18.83
CA ASP A 145 -12.75 6.68 19.37
C ASP A 145 -11.89 6.07 18.25
N GLN A 146 -10.67 6.60 18.12
CA GLN A 146 -9.74 6.23 17.04
C GLN A 146 -9.40 4.74 17.04
N GLU A 147 -9.23 4.13 18.21
CA GLU A 147 -8.94 2.71 18.34
C GLU A 147 -10.08 1.88 17.74
N LYS A 148 -11.31 2.14 18.18
CA LYS A 148 -12.50 1.47 17.66
C LYS A 148 -12.71 1.68 16.15
N TYR A 149 -12.37 2.86 15.64
CA TYR A 149 -12.48 3.15 14.22
C TYR A 149 -11.41 2.41 13.39
N TRP A 150 -10.18 2.31 13.89
CA TRP A 150 -9.12 1.52 13.27
C TRP A 150 -9.41 0.02 13.31
N ASP A 151 -9.93 -0.51 14.41
CA ASP A 151 -10.37 -1.90 14.51
C ASP A 151 -11.42 -2.23 13.44
N TYR A 152 -12.37 -1.32 13.24
CA TYR A 152 -13.39 -1.49 12.21
C TYR A 152 -12.78 -1.48 10.80
N LYS A 153 -11.95 -0.49 10.45
CA LYS A 153 -11.27 -0.43 9.15
C LYS A 153 -10.44 -1.68 8.86
N ILE A 154 -9.65 -2.14 9.84
CA ILE A 154 -8.83 -3.36 9.72
C ILE A 154 -9.73 -4.59 9.56
N SER A 155 -10.85 -4.67 10.29
CA SER A 155 -11.82 -5.76 10.17
C SER A 155 -12.43 -5.83 8.77
N GLU A 156 -12.83 -4.70 8.19
CA GLU A 156 -13.42 -4.66 6.85
C GLU A 156 -12.39 -5.02 5.78
N MET A 157 -11.15 -4.51 5.88
CA MET A 157 -10.07 -4.94 4.99
C MET A 157 -9.77 -6.44 5.12
N LYS A 158 -9.79 -7.01 6.33
CA LYS A 158 -9.59 -8.45 6.54
C LYS A 158 -10.70 -9.29 5.89
N LYS A 159 -11.94 -8.82 5.87
CA LYS A 159 -13.08 -9.53 5.28
C LYS A 159 -13.13 -9.44 3.77
N THR A 160 -12.47 -8.44 3.17
CA THR A 160 -12.59 -8.24 1.73
C THR A 160 -11.98 -9.42 0.95
N GLU A 161 -12.72 -9.83 -0.07
CA GLU A 161 -12.28 -10.76 -1.10
C GLU A 161 -12.32 -10.10 -2.49
N ASP A 162 -12.87 -8.87 -2.56
CA ASP A 162 -12.91 -8.06 -3.77
C ASP A 162 -11.48 -7.81 -4.24
N LYS A 163 -11.27 -7.87 -5.56
CA LYS A 163 -9.97 -7.65 -6.19
C LYS A 163 -10.06 -6.54 -7.23
N ILE A 164 -8.95 -5.83 -7.39
CA ILE A 164 -8.79 -4.76 -8.37
C ILE A 164 -7.57 -5.02 -9.23
N LYS A 165 -7.67 -4.65 -10.51
CA LYS A 165 -6.56 -4.71 -11.47
C LYS A 165 -6.06 -3.32 -11.80
N ASN A 166 -4.75 -3.13 -11.72
CA ASN A 166 -4.11 -1.89 -12.09
C ASN A 166 -2.87 -2.18 -12.94
N GLU A 167 -2.53 -1.24 -13.81
CA GLU A 167 -1.27 -1.30 -14.57
C GLU A 167 -0.18 -0.51 -13.86
N ILE A 168 1.00 -1.11 -13.76
CA ILE A 168 2.25 -0.49 -13.30
C ILE A 168 3.21 -0.50 -14.48
N ILE A 169 3.81 0.66 -14.76
CA ILE A 169 4.88 0.80 -15.75
C ILE A 169 6.18 0.90 -14.97
N PHE A 170 6.96 -0.18 -14.99
CA PHE A 170 8.29 -0.20 -14.40
C PHE A 170 9.29 0.34 -15.40
N THR A 171 10.16 1.24 -14.94
CA THR A 171 11.30 1.73 -15.73
C THR A 171 12.58 1.08 -15.23
N LEU A 172 13.47 0.75 -16.16
CA LEU A 172 14.77 0.20 -15.86
C LEU A 172 15.82 0.91 -16.69
N HIS A 173 17.02 1.02 -16.13
CA HIS A 173 18.20 1.46 -16.85
C HIS A 173 19.30 0.40 -16.77
N LYS A 174 20.26 0.46 -17.69
CA LYS A 174 21.38 -0.46 -17.72
C LYS A 174 22.63 0.17 -17.12
N GLU A 175 23.26 -0.53 -16.19
CA GLU A 175 24.58 -0.18 -15.65
C GLU A 175 25.51 -1.40 -15.75
N ASN A 176 26.70 -1.22 -16.35
CA ASN A 176 27.70 -2.30 -16.53
C ASN A 176 27.09 -3.58 -17.12
N ASP A 177 26.34 -3.42 -18.22
CA ASP A 177 25.61 -4.47 -18.91
C ASP A 177 24.51 -5.18 -18.09
N LYS A 178 24.10 -4.64 -16.93
CA LYS A 178 23.04 -5.20 -16.08
C LYS A 178 21.84 -4.28 -16.00
N TRP A 179 20.63 -4.84 -16.12
CA TRP A 179 19.40 -4.09 -15.90
C TRP A 179 19.17 -3.84 -14.42
N ILE A 180 18.93 -2.58 -14.08
CA ILE A 180 18.63 -2.07 -12.75
C ILE A 180 17.21 -1.50 -12.77
N LEU A 181 16.39 -1.93 -11.81
CA LEU A 181 15.04 -1.41 -11.63
C LEU A 181 15.09 -0.03 -10.99
N ASP A 182 14.40 0.94 -11.58
CA ASP A 182 14.23 2.27 -10.98
C ASP A 182 13.23 2.22 -9.81
N ASP A 183 13.33 3.20 -8.92
CA ASP A 183 12.35 3.39 -7.86
C ASP A 183 10.95 3.61 -8.45
N ILE A 184 9.98 2.84 -7.97
CA ILE A 184 8.58 3.00 -8.35
C ILE A 184 7.94 4.21 -7.64
N SER A 185 6.84 4.72 -8.19
CA SER A 185 6.12 5.85 -7.60
C SER A 185 5.32 5.43 -6.35
N ASP A 186 4.91 6.42 -5.53
CA ASP A 186 4.00 6.17 -4.39
C ASP A 186 2.70 5.53 -4.85
N SER A 187 2.18 6.00 -5.99
CA SER A 187 0.95 5.46 -6.57
C SER A 187 1.10 4.01 -7.00
N ASP A 188 2.26 3.61 -7.52
CA ASP A 188 2.51 2.23 -7.92
C ASP A 188 2.73 1.32 -6.71
N ARG A 189 3.36 1.81 -5.63
CA ARG A 189 3.36 1.10 -4.34
C ARG A 189 1.96 0.89 -3.80
N GLN A 190 1.10 1.92 -3.87
CA GLN A 190 -0.30 1.79 -3.45
C GLN A 190 -1.05 0.73 -4.27
N LYS A 191 -0.78 0.62 -5.59
CA LYS A 191 -1.33 -0.46 -6.42
C LYS A 191 -0.88 -1.83 -5.91
N LEU A 192 0.40 -2.02 -5.59
CA LEU A 192 0.90 -3.28 -5.02
C LEU A 192 0.29 -3.62 -3.64
N HIS A 193 -0.11 -2.61 -2.87
CA HIS A 193 -0.71 -2.77 -1.55
C HIS A 193 -2.25 -2.84 -1.57
N GLY A 194 -2.89 -2.74 -2.73
CA GLY A 194 -4.36 -2.70 -2.82
C GLY A 194 -4.98 -1.41 -2.26
N LEU A 195 -4.18 -0.35 -2.13
CA LEU A 195 -4.56 0.95 -1.58
C LEU A 195 -4.79 2.02 -2.66
N TYR A 196 -4.72 1.62 -3.94
CA TYR A 196 -4.91 2.50 -5.10
C TYR A 196 -6.18 2.15 -5.87
N GLY A 197 -6.91 3.17 -6.31
CA GLY A 197 -8.20 3.01 -7.00
C GLY A 197 -9.30 2.56 -6.04
N GLY A 198 -10.57 2.75 -6.39
CA GLY A 198 -11.71 2.50 -5.50
C GLY A 198 -12.52 3.76 -5.24
#